data_AF-A0A7Y8M7H2-F1
#
_entry.id   AF-A0A7Y8M7H2-F1
#
_cell.length_a   1.000
_cell.length_b   1.000
_cell.length_c   1.000
_cell.angle_alpha   90.00
_cell.angle_beta   90.00
_cell.angle_gamma   90.00
#
_symmetry.space_group_name_H-M   'P 1'
#
loop_
_entity.id
_entity.type
_entity.pdbx_description
1 polymer ?
#
loop_
_entity_poly.entity_id
_entity_poly.type
_entity_poly.pdbx_seq_one_letter_code
_entity_poly.pdbx_strand_id
1 'polypeptide(L)'
;MPHSLAAAVYESLIAAIYIDSGDLEVARRFILRTASHHLEQAARSEHQRNFKSQLQQYAQKVLCATPIYDLLDEKGPDHSKCFEVSVVVQGRRYASAWGPSKKEAEQKAAYLALRELNAVDELSDLDGFTEGAEGLERAARS
;
A
#
# COMPACT_ATOMS: atom_id res chain seq x y z
N MET A 1 -3.50 10.38 -14.29
CA MET A 1 -3.81 10.57 -15.73
C MET A 1 -4.16 9.20 -16.29
N PRO A 2 -5.28 8.99 -17.00
CA PRO A 2 -5.69 7.66 -17.42
C PRO A 2 -4.64 7.11 -18.39
N HIS A 3 -4.00 6.01 -18.03
CA HIS A 3 -2.84 5.45 -18.73
C HIS A 3 -3.20 4.73 -20.05
N SER A 4 -4.46 4.76 -20.50
CA SER A 4 -4.89 4.22 -21.81
C SER A 4 -6.28 4.73 -22.24
N LEU A 5 -6.58 4.65 -23.54
CA LEU A 5 -7.91 4.93 -24.11
C LEU A 5 -9.00 4.06 -23.47
N ALA A 6 -8.71 2.79 -23.17
CA ALA A 6 -9.65 1.89 -22.53
C ALA A 6 -10.03 2.37 -21.12
N ALA A 7 -9.07 2.91 -20.35
CA ALA A 7 -9.35 3.48 -19.03
C ALA A 7 -10.27 4.71 -19.12
N ALA A 8 -10.01 5.60 -20.08
CA ALA A 8 -10.85 6.79 -20.29
C ALA A 8 -12.29 6.43 -20.70
N VAL A 9 -12.47 5.41 -21.55
CA VAL A 9 -13.80 4.88 -21.91
C VAL A 9 -14.50 4.28 -20.70
N TYR A 10 -13.78 3.52 -19.87
CA TYR A 10 -14.33 2.91 -18.66
C TYR A 10 -14.77 3.96 -17.63
N GLU A 11 -13.94 4.98 -17.38
CA GLU A 11 -14.29 6.13 -16.52
C GLU A 11 -15.54 6.88 -17.02
N SER A 12 -15.60 7.13 -18.33
CA SER A 12 -16.74 7.83 -18.95
C SER A 12 -18.04 7.04 -18.81
N LEU A 13 -17.97 5.70 -18.91
CA LEU A 13 -19.12 4.82 -18.75
C LEU A 13 -19.61 4.80 -17.29
N ILE A 14 -18.69 4.75 -16.31
CA ILE A 14 -19.03 4.86 -14.89
C ILE A 14 -19.71 6.20 -14.59
N ALA A 15 -19.15 7.30 -15.11
CA ALA A 15 -19.70 8.64 -14.93
C ALA A 15 -21.12 8.75 -15.53
N ALA A 16 -21.35 8.18 -16.73
CA ALA A 16 -22.67 8.16 -17.34
C ALA A 16 -23.70 7.38 -16.50
N ILE A 17 -23.32 6.21 -15.96
CA ILE A 17 -24.19 5.41 -15.07
C ILE A 17 -24.53 6.19 -13.80
N TYR A 18 -23.55 6.87 -13.20
CA TYR A 18 -23.77 7.69 -12.02
C TYR A 18 -24.71 8.87 -12.29
N ILE A 19 -24.50 9.60 -13.40
CA ILE A 19 -25.33 10.75 -13.77
C ILE A 19 -26.77 10.32 -14.11
N ASP A 20 -26.94 9.21 -14.81
CA ASP A 20 -28.26 8.70 -15.22
C ASP A 20 -29.06 8.15 -14.03
N SER A 21 -28.40 7.44 -13.11
CA SER A 21 -29.04 6.88 -11.92
C SER A 21 -29.23 7.89 -10.79
N GLY A 22 -28.36 8.90 -10.69
CA GLY A 22 -28.29 9.83 -9.56
C GLY A 22 -27.85 9.19 -8.24
N ASP A 23 -27.44 7.92 -8.26
CA ASP A 23 -27.15 7.10 -7.08
C ASP A 23 -25.75 6.48 -7.19
N LEU A 24 -24.90 6.80 -6.22
CA LEU A 24 -23.54 6.28 -6.13
C LEU A 24 -23.52 4.75 -5.97
N GLU A 25 -24.51 4.16 -5.29
CA GLU A 25 -24.52 2.72 -5.04
C GLU A 25 -24.79 1.92 -6.32
N VAL A 26 -25.50 2.51 -7.30
CA VAL A 26 -25.72 1.89 -8.61
C VAL A 26 -24.40 1.81 -9.39
N ALA A 27 -23.63 2.90 -9.41
CA ALA A 27 -22.31 2.93 -10.04
C ALA A 27 -21.34 1.99 -9.31
N ARG A 28 -21.34 1.99 -7.98
CA ARG A 28 -20.51 1.09 -7.15
C ARG A 28 -20.79 -0.37 -7.44
N ARG A 29 -22.06 -0.77 -7.51
CA ARG A 29 -22.46 -2.15 -7.84
C ARG A 29 -22.00 -2.56 -9.23
N PHE A 30 -22.09 -1.65 -10.21
CA PHE A 30 -21.58 -1.91 -11.56
C PHE A 30 -20.07 -2.16 -11.57
N ILE A 31 -19.30 -1.30 -10.88
CA ILE A 31 -17.84 -1.45 -10.74
C ILE A 31 -17.51 -2.78 -10.05
N LEU A 32 -18.11 -3.05 -8.89
CA LEU A 32 -17.85 -4.30 -8.15
C LEU A 32 -18.25 -5.53 -8.97
N ARG A 33 -19.31 -5.48 -9.77
CA ARG A 33 -19.71 -6.59 -10.62
C ARG A 33 -18.75 -6.84 -11.79
N THR A 34 -18.21 -5.78 -12.40
CA THR A 34 -17.43 -5.88 -13.64
C THR A 34 -15.92 -5.94 -13.39
N ALA A 35 -15.44 -5.29 -12.35
CA ALA A 35 -14.03 -5.18 -12.02
C ALA A 35 -13.60 -5.99 -10.80
N SER A 36 -14.51 -6.63 -10.04
CA SER A 36 -14.19 -7.41 -8.83
C SER A 36 -12.97 -8.32 -8.99
N HIS A 37 -12.97 -9.17 -10.02
CA HIS A 37 -11.88 -10.12 -10.23
C HIS A 37 -10.54 -9.41 -10.53
N HIS A 38 -10.57 -8.30 -11.27
CA HIS A 38 -9.38 -7.50 -11.53
C HIS A 38 -8.93 -6.71 -10.29
N LEU A 39 -9.86 -6.22 -9.48
CA LEU A 39 -9.58 -5.55 -8.20
C LEU A 39 -9.00 -6.53 -7.19
N GLU A 40 -9.48 -7.76 -7.11
CA GLU A 40 -8.91 -8.81 -6.26
C GLU A 40 -7.51 -9.21 -6.70
N GLN A 41 -7.28 -9.35 -8.02
CA GLN A 41 -5.95 -9.61 -8.56
C GLN A 41 -5.00 -8.44 -8.33
N ALA A 42 -5.46 -7.21 -8.54
CA ALA A 42 -4.72 -5.98 -8.26
C ALA A 42 -4.39 -5.87 -6.78
N ALA A 43 -5.36 -6.10 -5.89
CA ALA A 43 -5.14 -6.09 -4.45
C ALA A 43 -4.11 -7.14 -4.02
N ARG A 44 -4.14 -8.35 -4.60
CA ARG A 44 -3.13 -9.40 -4.35
C ARG A 44 -1.74 -9.04 -4.89
N SER A 45 -1.66 -8.28 -5.98
CA SER A 45 -0.40 -7.87 -6.62
C SER A 45 0.16 -6.53 -6.13
N GLU A 46 -0.65 -5.62 -5.58
CA GLU A 46 -0.20 -4.49 -4.76
C GLU A 46 0.19 -4.95 -3.35
N HIS A 47 -0.48 -5.99 -2.84
CA HIS A 47 0.01 -6.83 -1.74
C HIS A 47 1.19 -7.71 -2.12
N GLN A 48 1.79 -7.51 -3.29
CA GLN A 48 3.24 -7.69 -3.47
C GLN A 48 3.96 -6.54 -2.71
N ARG A 49 3.59 -6.45 -1.44
CA ARG A 49 4.06 -5.74 -0.26
C ARG A 49 5.05 -4.62 -0.56
N ASN A 50 4.52 -3.41 -0.76
CA ASN A 50 5.31 -2.19 -0.68
C ASN A 50 5.68 -1.84 0.77
N PHE A 51 6.48 -2.70 1.39
CA PHE A 51 7.00 -2.56 2.75
C PHE A 51 7.82 -1.30 2.95
N LYS A 52 8.49 -0.78 1.91
CA LYS A 52 9.16 0.54 2.00
C LYS A 52 8.17 1.65 2.31
N SER A 53 7.04 1.69 1.59
CA SER A 53 6.00 2.70 1.83
C SER A 53 5.36 2.54 3.20
N GLN A 54 5.03 1.30 3.58
CA GLN A 54 4.46 0.99 4.90
C GLN A 54 5.40 1.40 6.04
N LEU A 55 6.69 1.05 5.93
CA LEU A 55 7.70 1.44 6.92
C LEU A 55 7.89 2.95 6.98
N GLN A 56 7.85 3.64 5.84
CA GLN A 56 7.95 5.09 5.80
C GLN A 56 6.77 5.76 6.53
N GLN A 57 5.54 5.31 6.26
CA GLN A 57 4.35 5.82 6.94
C GLN A 57 4.38 5.53 8.43
N TYR A 58 4.75 4.31 8.84
CA TYR A 58 4.89 3.94 10.24
C TYR A 58 5.97 4.77 10.95
N ALA A 59 7.18 4.83 10.38
CA ALA A 59 8.28 5.59 10.98
C ALA A 59 7.98 7.08 11.10
N GLN A 60 7.27 7.68 10.14
CA GLN A 60 6.87 9.08 10.23
C GLN A 60 5.77 9.30 11.28
N LYS A 61 4.75 8.44 11.33
CA LYS A 61 3.62 8.59 12.26
C LYS A 61 3.98 8.27 13.71
N VAL A 62 4.73 7.18 13.94
CA VAL A 62 4.99 6.63 15.28
C VAL A 62 6.33 7.11 15.82
N LEU A 63 7.35 7.18 14.96
CA LEU A 63 8.73 7.47 15.37
C LEU A 63 9.17 8.89 14.98
N CYS A 64 8.34 9.69 14.29
CA CYS A 64 8.72 11.00 13.75
C CYS A 64 10.07 10.98 13.01
N ALA A 65 10.36 9.88 12.30
CA ALA A 65 11.65 9.64 11.66
C ALA A 65 11.47 9.11 10.23
N THR A 66 12.52 9.31 9.42
CA THR A 66 12.56 8.80 8.04
C THR A 66 13.48 7.58 7.97
N PRO A 67 13.04 6.44 7.43
CA PRO A 67 13.90 5.28 7.22
C PRO A 67 15.01 5.57 6.21
N ILE A 68 16.24 5.16 6.53
CA ILE A 68 17.41 5.25 5.65
C ILE A 68 17.85 3.84 5.26
N TYR A 69 18.21 3.63 4.01
CA TYR A 69 18.62 2.32 3.50
C TYR A 69 20.13 2.32 3.21
N ASP A 70 20.85 1.38 3.82
CA ASP A 70 22.29 1.19 3.65
C ASP A 70 22.55 -0.06 2.82
N LEU A 71 23.27 0.08 1.71
CA LEU A 71 23.84 -1.06 0.97
C LEU A 71 25.09 -1.54 1.71
N LEU A 72 25.05 -2.75 2.26
CA LEU A 72 26.13 -3.31 3.06
C LEU A 72 27.13 -4.11 2.21
N ASP A 73 26.62 -4.86 1.24
CA ASP A 73 27.43 -5.74 0.41
C ASP A 73 26.76 -6.00 -0.95
N GLU A 74 27.55 -6.41 -1.93
CA GLU A 74 27.07 -6.87 -3.23
C GLU A 74 27.99 -7.98 -3.76
N LYS A 75 27.38 -9.13 -4.09
CA LYS A 75 28.10 -10.36 -4.45
C LYS A 75 27.50 -11.03 -5.68
N GLY A 76 28.32 -11.77 -6.41
CA GLY A 76 27.91 -12.55 -7.58
C GLY A 76 28.32 -11.91 -8.91
N PRO A 77 28.27 -12.68 -10.01
CA PRO A 77 28.62 -12.21 -11.35
C PRO A 77 27.58 -11.22 -11.86
N ASP A 78 27.92 -10.39 -12.85
CA ASP A 78 27.06 -9.31 -13.34
C ASP A 78 25.64 -9.74 -13.73
N HIS A 79 25.47 -10.97 -14.22
CA HIS A 79 24.19 -11.55 -14.63
C HIS A 79 23.43 -12.25 -13.49
N SER A 80 23.98 -12.31 -12.28
CA SER A 80 23.38 -12.91 -11.08
C SER A 80 23.88 -12.22 -9.80
N LYS A 81 23.92 -10.88 -9.82
CA LYS A 81 24.35 -10.07 -8.68
C LYS A 81 23.28 -10.04 -7.60
N CYS A 82 23.68 -10.21 -6.37
CA CYS A 82 22.86 -10.09 -5.17
C CYS A 82 23.35 -8.89 -4.34
N PHE A 83 22.42 -8.22 -3.68
CA PHE A 83 22.66 -7.02 -2.89
C PHE A 83 22.18 -7.25 -1.46
N GLU A 84 22.99 -6.89 -0.49
CA GLU A 84 22.64 -6.87 0.92
C GLU A 84 22.30 -5.46 1.36
N VAL A 85 21.09 -5.27 1.87
CA VAL A 85 20.60 -3.96 2.31
C VAL A 85 20.07 -4.05 3.73
N SER A 86 20.34 -3.03 4.55
CA SER A 86 19.76 -2.85 5.87
C SER A 86 19.01 -1.51 5.96
N VAL A 87 18.07 -1.41 6.90
CA VAL A 87 17.34 -0.16 7.19
C VAL A 87 17.81 0.40 8.53
N VAL A 88 17.93 1.72 8.60
CA VAL A 88 18.18 2.48 9.81
C VAL A 88 16.98 3.40 10.07
N VAL A 89 16.41 3.32 11.27
CA VAL A 89 15.33 4.22 11.73
C VAL A 89 15.70 4.73 13.11
N GLN A 90 15.65 6.06 13.32
CA GLN A 90 16.11 6.71 14.57
C GLN A 90 17.52 6.31 15.02
N GLY A 91 18.44 6.08 14.07
CA GLY A 91 19.82 5.64 14.39
C GLY A 91 19.95 4.17 14.80
N ARG A 92 18.84 3.41 14.91
CA ARG A 92 18.86 1.96 15.10
C ARG A 92 18.91 1.27 13.74
N ARG A 93 19.91 0.41 13.54
CA ARG A 93 20.03 -0.46 12.37
C ARG A 93 19.25 -1.77 12.60
N TYR A 94 18.42 -2.14 11.65
CA TYR A 94 17.63 -3.38 11.64
C TYR A 94 18.34 -4.48 10.84
N ALA A 95 17.84 -5.71 10.94
CA ALA A 95 18.39 -6.85 10.22
C ALA A 95 18.50 -6.57 8.70
N SER A 96 19.63 -6.96 8.11
CA SER A 96 19.86 -6.86 6.67
C SER A 96 19.12 -7.96 5.91
N ALA A 97 18.89 -7.73 4.62
CA ALA A 97 18.29 -8.70 3.72
C ALA A 97 18.99 -8.73 2.37
N TRP A 98 19.10 -9.94 1.81
CA TRP A 98 19.64 -10.18 0.47
C TRP A 98 18.53 -10.21 -0.59
N GLY A 99 18.81 -9.60 -1.74
CA GLY A 99 17.93 -9.65 -2.91
C GLY A 99 18.70 -9.66 -4.23
N PRO A 100 18.10 -10.21 -5.31
CA PRO A 100 18.69 -10.21 -6.66
C PRO A 100 18.68 -8.82 -7.30
N SER A 101 18.02 -7.84 -6.68
CA SER A 101 18.10 -6.43 -7.04
C SER A 101 18.10 -5.58 -5.77
N LYS A 102 18.64 -4.35 -5.86
CA LYS A 102 18.59 -3.39 -4.75
C LYS A 102 17.15 -3.15 -4.28
N LYS A 103 16.21 -2.99 -5.21
CA LYS A 103 14.79 -2.78 -4.90
C LYS A 103 14.19 -3.93 -4.09
N GLU A 104 14.51 -5.17 -4.45
CA GLU A 104 13.99 -6.34 -3.71
C GLU A 104 14.67 -6.51 -2.35
N ALA A 105 15.99 -6.29 -2.26
CA ALA A 105 16.72 -6.31 -1.00
C ALA A 105 16.16 -5.27 -0.01
N GLU A 106 15.88 -4.06 -0.51
CA GLU A 106 15.26 -2.99 0.28
C GLU A 106 13.84 -3.33 0.75
N GLN A 107 12.99 -3.92 -0.09
CA GLN A 107 11.65 -4.35 0.32
C GLN A 107 11.71 -5.42 1.42
N LYS A 108 12.65 -6.38 1.30
CA LYS A 108 12.87 -7.40 2.35
C LYS A 108 13.42 -6.79 3.63
N ALA A 109 14.36 -5.85 3.55
CA ALA A 109 14.89 -5.17 4.72
C ALA A 109 13.80 -4.35 5.43
N ALA A 110 12.92 -3.69 4.67
CA ALA A 110 11.77 -2.96 5.22
C ALA A 110 10.78 -3.89 5.93
N TYR A 111 10.52 -5.08 5.36
CA TYR A 111 9.70 -6.10 6.00
C TYR A 111 10.25 -6.56 7.35
N LEU A 112 11.57 -6.84 7.40
CA LEU A 112 12.22 -7.26 8.65
C LEU A 112 12.11 -6.17 9.72
N ALA A 113 12.32 -4.91 9.34
CA ALA A 113 12.17 -3.77 10.25
C ALA A 113 10.71 -3.62 10.75
N LEU A 114 9.71 -3.68 9.86
CA LEU A 114 8.30 -3.65 10.24
C LEU A 114 7.94 -4.78 11.19
N ARG A 115 8.44 -6.00 10.94
CA ARG A 115 8.18 -7.18 11.77
C ARG A 115 8.79 -7.03 13.16
N GLU A 116 9.99 -6.48 13.24
CA GLU A 116 10.66 -6.22 14.53
C GLU A 116 10.00 -5.08 15.31
N LEU A 117 9.41 -4.11 14.60
CA LEU A 117 8.60 -3.03 15.17
C LEU A 117 7.18 -3.50 15.57
N ASN A 118 6.84 -4.79 15.38
CA ASN A 118 5.47 -5.33 15.51
C ASN A 118 4.40 -4.60 14.68
N ALA A 119 4.82 -3.81 13.68
CA ALA A 119 3.95 -2.99 12.85
C ALA A 119 3.23 -3.77 11.73
N VAL A 120 3.56 -5.06 11.55
CA VAL A 120 2.98 -5.89 10.47
C VAL A 120 1.51 -6.25 10.74
N ASP A 121 1.09 -6.30 12.02
CA ASP A 121 -0.31 -6.51 12.43
C ASP A 121 -1.02 -5.18 12.73
N GLU A 122 -0.32 -4.19 13.33
CA GLU A 122 -0.96 -2.90 13.67
C GLU A 122 -1.38 -2.09 12.43
N LEU A 123 -0.70 -2.25 11.29
CA LEU A 123 -1.10 -1.56 10.05
C LEU A 123 -2.41 -2.11 9.46
N SER A 124 -2.77 -3.38 9.71
CA SER A 124 -4.10 -3.90 9.36
C SER A 124 -5.22 -3.33 10.22
N ASP A 125 -4.92 -2.97 11.47
CA ASP A 125 -5.89 -2.36 12.39
C ASP A 125 -6.10 -0.87 12.13
N LEU A 126 -5.12 -0.19 11.53
CA LEU A 126 -5.20 1.25 11.24
C LEU A 126 -5.96 1.59 9.95
N ASP A 127 -6.11 0.64 9.02
CA ASP A 127 -6.97 0.80 7.83
C ASP A 127 -8.47 0.52 8.13
N GLY A 128 -8.81 0.16 9.38
CA GLY A 128 -10.16 -0.15 9.85
C GLY A 128 -11.07 1.04 10.21
N PHE A 129 -10.63 2.29 10.03
CA PHE A 129 -11.44 3.48 10.36
C PHE A 129 -11.99 4.17 9.10
N THR A 130 -12.94 3.53 8.43
CA THR A 130 -13.91 4.21 7.55
C THR A 130 -15.33 3.72 7.80
N GLU A 131 -15.82 3.89 9.03
CA GLU A 131 -17.27 3.89 9.33
C GLU A 131 -17.56 4.78 10.54
N GLY A 132 -17.30 6.07 10.36
CA GLY A 132 -17.70 7.14 11.26
C GLY A 132 -18.63 8.10 10.55
N ALA A 133 -19.88 7.69 10.29
CA ALA A 133 -20.90 8.59 9.74
C ALA A 133 -22.37 8.21 10.06
N GLU A 134 -22.68 7.47 11.14
CA GLU A 134 -24.09 7.21 11.55
C GLU A 134 -24.39 7.51 13.04
N GLY A 135 -23.72 8.53 13.61
CA GLY A 135 -23.91 8.92 15.01
C GLY A 135 -24.61 10.27 15.27
N LEU A 136 -24.84 11.11 14.26
CA LEU A 136 -25.21 12.53 14.47
C LEU A 136 -26.62 12.92 14.00
N GLU A 137 -27.59 12.00 13.96
CA GLU A 137 -28.98 12.33 13.56
C GLU A 137 -30.05 12.12 14.64
N ARG A 138 -29.68 11.90 15.92
CA ARG A 138 -30.69 11.80 17.01
C ARG A 138 -30.70 12.93 18.04
N ALA A 139 -29.98 14.03 17.81
CA ALA A 139 -30.01 15.20 18.70
C ALA A 139 -30.85 16.40 18.17
N ALA A 140 -31.58 16.25 17.05
CA ALA A 140 -32.38 17.33 16.45
C ALA A 140 -33.90 17.04 16.40
N ARG A 141 -34.42 16.26 17.35
CA ARG A 141 -35.85 16.24 17.70
C ARG A 141 -36.01 16.15 19.21
N SER A 142 -35.91 17.29 19.87
CA SER A 142 -36.57 17.60 21.14
C SER A 142 -37.01 19.06 21.07
#